data_AF-A0A0P4WJW3-F1
#
_entry.id   AF-A0A0P4WJW3-F1
#
_cell.length_a   1.000
_cell.length_b   1.000
_cell.length_c   1.000
_cell.angle_alpha   90.00
_cell.angle_beta   90.00
_cell.angle_gamma   90.00
#
_symmetry.space_group_name_H-M   'P 1'
#
loop_
_entity.id
_entity.type
_entity.pdbx_description
1 polymer ?
#
loop_
_entity_poly.entity_id
_entity_poly.type
_entity_poly.pdbx_seq_one_letter_code
_entity_poly.pdbx_strand_id
1 'polypeptide(L)'
;MPYRDVSPFLRLVRQNLLGRTHTAALRQADKVACRSQPLPSLPKGVSSNLSANYYYMRDGRRAVEPEDVVAINSSSGPTVLLSDESEAAGSVTVTAKKPKVPGVIHHFD
;
A
#
# COMPACT_ATOMS: atom_id res chain seq x y z
N MET A 1 40.75 -16.76 -0.12
CA MET A 1 41.17 -16.77 -1.55
C MET A 1 41.14 -15.34 -2.05
N PRO A 2 42.19 -14.84 -2.73
CA PRO A 2 42.12 -13.50 -3.33
C PRO A 2 41.00 -13.46 -4.37
N TYR A 3 40.21 -12.37 -4.36
CA TYR A 3 39.13 -12.17 -5.33
C TYR A 3 39.67 -12.19 -6.76
N ARG A 4 38.91 -12.72 -7.71
CA ARG A 4 39.23 -12.58 -9.13
C ARG A 4 39.19 -11.09 -9.52
N ASP A 5 40.36 -10.54 -9.80
CA ASP A 5 40.59 -9.17 -10.28
C ASP A 5 41.70 -9.22 -11.35
N VAL A 6 41.89 -8.11 -12.05
CA VAL A 6 42.96 -7.96 -13.03
C VAL A 6 44.33 -7.84 -12.35
N SER A 7 45.41 -8.00 -13.11
CA SER A 7 46.78 -7.85 -12.60
C SER A 7 46.98 -6.46 -11.95
N PRO A 8 47.87 -6.32 -10.95
CA PRO A 8 48.07 -5.06 -10.24
C PRO A 8 48.38 -3.87 -11.14
N PHE A 9 49.13 -4.09 -12.23
CA PHE A 9 49.43 -3.07 -13.23
C PHE A 9 48.16 -2.56 -13.95
N LEU A 10 47.34 -3.48 -14.47
CA LEU A 10 46.09 -3.11 -15.15
C LEU A 10 45.07 -2.49 -14.19
N ARG A 11 45.10 -2.88 -12.92
CA ARG A 11 44.28 -2.25 -11.87
C ARG A 11 44.64 -0.79 -11.67
N LEU A 12 45.93 -0.44 -11.69
CA LEU A 12 46.41 0.94 -11.58
C LEU A 12 46.02 1.77 -12.81
N VAL A 13 46.22 1.25 -14.02
CA VAL A 13 45.77 1.90 -15.26
C VAL A 13 44.28 2.20 -15.20
N ARG A 14 43.46 1.21 -14.81
CA ARG A 14 42.00 1.36 -14.67
C ARG A 14 41.62 2.44 -13.65
N GLN A 15 42.25 2.44 -12.47
CA GLN A 15 41.94 3.40 -11.41
C GLN A 15 42.33 4.84 -11.81
N ASN A 16 43.46 5.01 -12.50
CA ASN A 16 43.89 6.30 -13.00
C ASN A 16 42.95 6.85 -14.08
N LEU A 17 42.56 6.04 -15.06
CA LEU A 17 41.66 6.46 -16.14
C LEU A 17 40.23 6.73 -15.64
N LEU A 18 39.78 6.04 -14.59
CA LEU A 18 38.47 6.24 -13.99
C LEU A 18 38.40 7.45 -13.04
N GLY A 19 39.55 7.95 -12.55
CA GLY A 19 39.60 9.00 -11.52
C GLY A 19 39.01 8.59 -10.16
N ARG A 20 38.76 7.28 -9.95
CA ARG A 20 38.17 6.74 -8.71
C ARG A 20 38.59 5.30 -8.46
N THR A 21 38.36 4.83 -7.23
CA THR A 21 38.49 3.41 -6.90
C THR A 21 37.42 2.60 -7.65
N HIS A 22 37.88 1.62 -8.44
CA HIS A 22 36.97 0.78 -9.21
C HIS A 22 36.14 -0.13 -8.29
N THR A 23 34.81 -0.02 -8.39
CA THR A 23 33.84 -0.89 -7.71
C THR A 23 33.50 -2.08 -8.62
N ALA A 24 33.78 -3.30 -8.18
CA ALA A 24 33.49 -4.50 -8.96
C ALA A 24 31.97 -4.76 -9.05
N ALA A 25 31.45 -4.87 -10.27
CA ALA A 25 30.04 -5.24 -10.52
C ALA A 25 29.78 -6.76 -10.43
N LEU A 26 30.84 -7.57 -10.49
CA LEU A 26 30.73 -9.02 -10.42
C LEU A 26 30.43 -9.47 -8.98
N ARG A 27 29.53 -10.45 -8.88
CA ARG A 27 29.16 -11.10 -7.63
C ARG A 27 30.28 -12.05 -7.20
N GLN A 28 31.06 -11.63 -6.22
CA GLN A 28 32.10 -12.45 -5.60
C GLN A 28 31.48 -13.35 -4.53
N ALA A 29 31.94 -14.60 -4.42
CA ALA A 29 31.33 -15.60 -3.53
C ALA A 29 31.23 -15.11 -2.07
N ASP A 30 32.26 -14.45 -1.55
CA ASP A 30 32.30 -13.99 -0.16
C ASP A 30 31.44 -12.73 0.10
N LYS A 31 30.99 -12.05 -0.96
CA LYS A 31 30.15 -10.85 -0.88
C LYS A 31 28.67 -11.13 -1.16
N VAL A 32 28.34 -12.39 -1.38
CA VAL A 32 26.96 -12.85 -1.60
C VAL A 32 26.63 -13.86 -0.52
N ALA A 33 25.36 -13.90 -0.11
CA ALA A 33 24.88 -14.94 0.78
C ALA A 33 25.16 -16.34 0.20
N CYS A 34 25.41 -17.31 1.08
CA CYS A 34 25.62 -18.69 0.68
C CYS A 34 24.43 -19.23 -0.14
N ARG A 35 24.68 -20.20 -1.03
CA ARG A 35 23.60 -20.89 -1.76
C ARG A 35 22.75 -21.76 -0.83
N SER A 36 23.38 -22.35 0.18
CA SER A 36 22.69 -23.08 1.22
C SER A 36 22.39 -22.14 2.39
N GLN A 37 21.12 -22.06 2.77
CA GLN A 37 20.66 -21.28 3.92
C GLN A 37 20.22 -22.24 5.02
N PRO A 38 20.44 -21.91 6.31
CA PRO A 38 19.92 -22.71 7.41
C PRO A 38 18.38 -22.68 7.40
N LEU A 39 17.76 -23.71 7.98
CA LEU A 39 16.29 -23.76 8.10
C LEU A 39 15.80 -22.56 8.95
N PRO A 40 14.92 -21.70 8.42
CA PRO A 40 14.44 -20.55 9.17
C PRO A 40 13.36 -20.93 10.19
N SER A 41 13.34 -20.25 11.34
CA SER A 41 12.21 -20.25 12.28
C SER A 41 11.45 -18.93 12.13
N LEU A 42 10.32 -18.96 11.43
CA LEU A 42 9.51 -17.77 11.16
C LEU A 42 8.58 -17.46 12.34
N PRO A 43 8.38 -16.18 12.69
CA PRO A 43 7.39 -15.81 13.70
C PRO A 43 5.99 -16.19 13.21
N LYS A 44 5.12 -16.54 14.16
CA LYS A 44 3.73 -16.85 13.83
C LYS A 44 2.96 -15.56 13.47
N GLY A 45 1.93 -15.70 12.65
CA GLY A 45 1.04 -14.60 12.31
C GLY A 45 0.13 -14.19 13.48
N VAL A 46 -0.49 -13.02 13.37
CA VAL A 46 -1.32 -12.40 14.44
C VAL A 46 -2.50 -13.26 14.90
N SER A 47 -3.00 -14.15 14.04
CA SER A 47 -4.13 -15.04 14.34
C SER A 47 -3.68 -16.45 14.75
N SER A 48 -2.48 -16.64 15.29
CA SER A 48 -2.00 -17.93 15.82
C SER A 48 -2.27 -18.11 17.31
N ASN A 49 -3.43 -17.64 17.79
CA ASN A 49 -3.82 -17.72 19.20
C ASN A 49 -4.61 -19.01 19.46
N LEU A 50 -4.38 -19.62 20.63
CA LEU A 50 -5.03 -20.88 21.03
C LEU A 50 -6.47 -20.69 21.53
N SER A 51 -6.81 -19.49 22.00
CA SER A 51 -8.13 -19.14 22.51
C SER A 51 -8.54 -17.74 22.03
N ALA A 52 -9.84 -17.41 22.16
CA ALA A 52 -10.40 -16.12 21.78
C ALA A 52 -10.07 -15.68 20.33
N ASN A 53 -10.05 -16.63 19.39
CA ASN A 53 -9.62 -16.42 18.01
C ASN A 53 -10.63 -17.00 17.01
N TYR A 54 -11.91 -16.70 17.25
CA TYR A 54 -12.99 -17.15 16.39
C TYR A 54 -12.92 -16.46 15.02
N TYR A 55 -13.02 -17.24 13.95
CA TYR A 55 -12.90 -16.73 12.58
C TYR A 55 -13.93 -15.63 12.27
N TYR A 56 -15.16 -15.75 12.79
CA TYR A 56 -16.24 -14.79 12.51
C TYR A 56 -15.93 -13.36 13.00
N MET A 57 -15.11 -13.19 14.04
CA MET A 57 -14.75 -11.86 14.55
C MET A 57 -13.72 -11.13 13.68
N ARG A 58 -13.03 -11.84 12.78
CA ARG A 58 -11.96 -11.30 11.93
C ARG A 58 -12.23 -11.47 10.44
N ASP A 59 -13.39 -12.01 10.07
CA ASP A 59 -13.74 -12.26 8.68
C ASP A 59 -14.24 -10.99 8.01
N GLY A 60 -13.31 -10.13 7.59
CA GLY A 60 -13.63 -8.90 6.85
C GLY A 60 -14.37 -9.15 5.53
N ARG A 61 -14.31 -10.37 4.97
CA ARG A 61 -15.03 -10.72 3.73
C ARG A 61 -16.55 -10.74 3.95
N ARG A 62 -17.00 -11.01 5.18
CA ARG A 62 -18.41 -11.02 5.58
C ARG A 62 -18.87 -9.71 6.23
N ALA A 63 -17.94 -8.81 6.52
CA ALA A 63 -18.25 -7.47 7.02
C ALA A 63 -18.61 -6.49 5.89
N VAL A 64 -18.52 -6.91 4.62
CA VAL A 64 -18.92 -6.10 3.48
C VAL A 64 -20.45 -6.06 3.41
N GLU A 65 -21.01 -4.87 3.62
CA GLU A 65 -22.43 -4.60 3.45
C GLU A 65 -22.72 -4.24 1.98
N PRO A 66 -23.97 -4.42 1.51
CA PRO A 66 -24.40 -3.90 0.22
C PRO A 66 -24.18 -2.38 0.10
N GLU A 67 -24.06 -1.88 -1.12
CA GLU A 67 -23.89 -0.44 -1.34
C GLU A 67 -25.12 0.37 -0.91
N ASP A 68 -24.88 1.53 -0.30
CA ASP A 68 -25.92 2.50 0.00
C ASP A 68 -26.31 3.26 -1.27
N VAL A 69 -27.50 2.99 -1.79
CA VAL A 69 -28.01 3.62 -3.00
C VAL A 69 -28.52 5.04 -2.68
N VAL A 70 -27.71 6.05 -3.04
CA VAL A 70 -28.03 7.46 -2.76
C VAL A 70 -29.09 8.03 -3.70
N ALA A 71 -29.18 7.56 -4.95
CA ALA A 71 -30.22 7.98 -5.91
C ALA A 71 -30.43 6.93 -7.01
N ILE A 72 -31.69 6.74 -7.45
CA ILE A 72 -32.06 5.85 -8.56
C ILE A 72 -32.76 6.68 -9.63
N ASN A 73 -32.24 6.71 -10.86
CA ASN A 73 -32.91 7.36 -11.98
C ASN A 73 -34.03 6.48 -12.51
N SER A 74 -35.23 6.60 -11.95
CA SER A 74 -36.46 5.97 -12.47
C SER A 74 -37.21 6.94 -13.40
N SER A 75 -37.97 6.43 -14.37
CA SER A 75 -38.83 7.25 -15.25
C SER A 75 -39.90 8.05 -14.50
N SER A 76 -40.17 7.70 -13.22
CA SER A 76 -41.02 8.44 -12.29
C SER A 76 -40.28 9.48 -11.41
N GLY A 77 -38.98 9.72 -11.63
CA GLY A 77 -38.15 10.66 -10.84
C GLY A 77 -37.16 9.96 -9.90
N PRO A 78 -36.13 10.67 -9.36
CA PRO A 78 -35.18 10.10 -8.44
C PRO A 78 -35.82 9.90 -7.05
N THR A 79 -35.98 8.64 -6.62
CA THR A 79 -36.79 8.26 -5.45
C THR A 79 -36.02 8.10 -4.14
N VAL A 80 -34.73 8.42 -4.07
CA VAL A 80 -34.02 8.42 -2.78
C VAL A 80 -33.17 9.68 -2.66
N LEU A 81 -33.45 10.46 -1.62
CA LEU A 81 -32.58 11.45 -1.02
C LEU A 81 -32.49 11.02 0.44
N LEU A 82 -31.40 10.36 0.84
CA LEU A 82 -31.15 10.11 2.26
C LEU A 82 -31.11 11.48 2.96
N SER A 83 -32.18 11.77 3.69
CA SER A 83 -32.35 12.96 4.50
C SER A 83 -32.06 12.51 5.93
N ASP A 84 -31.03 13.11 6.52
CA ASP A 84 -30.79 12.99 7.95
C ASP A 84 -32.03 13.57 8.67
N GLU A 85 -32.78 12.67 9.28
CA GLU A 85 -33.81 12.82 10.32
C GLU A 85 -34.83 13.99 10.22
N SER A 86 -36.10 13.60 10.02
CA SER A 86 -37.32 14.30 10.45
C SER A 86 -37.42 15.80 10.19
N GLU A 87 -37.98 16.20 9.05
CA GLU A 87 -38.74 17.45 8.98
C GLU A 87 -40.02 17.25 8.18
N ALA A 88 -41.14 17.61 8.81
CA ALA A 88 -42.47 17.53 8.27
C ALA A 88 -42.62 18.43 7.03
N ALA A 89 -43.55 18.04 6.15
CA ALA A 89 -43.91 18.76 4.93
C ALA A 89 -44.13 20.26 5.20
N GLY A 90 -43.17 21.09 4.79
CA GLY A 90 -43.21 22.55 4.89
C GLY A 90 -42.37 23.20 3.78
N SER A 91 -43.02 24.01 2.96
CA SER A 91 -42.53 24.90 1.89
C SER A 91 -41.05 24.85 1.51
N VAL A 92 -40.77 24.47 0.25
CA VAL A 92 -39.45 24.52 -0.37
C VAL A 92 -39.02 25.97 -0.61
N THR A 93 -38.28 26.56 0.33
CA THR A 93 -37.42 27.72 0.06
C THR A 93 -36.08 27.23 -0.48
N VAL A 94 -35.71 27.66 -1.69
CA VAL A 94 -34.42 27.32 -2.34
C VAL A 94 -33.28 28.03 -1.60
N THR A 95 -32.75 27.39 -0.56
CA THR A 95 -31.49 27.79 0.07
C THR A 95 -30.32 27.29 -0.78
N ALA A 96 -29.46 28.22 -1.22
CA ALA A 96 -28.27 27.89 -2.01
C ALA A 96 -27.27 27.06 -1.17
N LYS A 97 -27.17 25.75 -1.46
CA LYS A 97 -26.18 24.86 -0.81
C LYS A 97 -24.79 25.11 -1.42
N LYS A 98 -23.77 25.27 -0.56
CA LYS A 98 -22.36 25.34 -1.00
C LYS A 98 -21.96 24.03 -1.73
N PRO A 99 -21.13 24.08 -2.78
CA PRO A 99 -20.68 22.88 -3.47
C PRO A 99 -19.86 21.99 -2.52
N LYS A 100 -20.19 20.70 -2.46
CA LYS A 100 -19.41 19.70 -1.71
C LYS A 100 -18.28 19.18 -2.60
N VAL A 101 -17.07 19.12 -2.06
CA VAL A 101 -15.91 18.47 -2.69
C VAL A 101 -15.64 17.13 -2.02
N PRO A 102 -15.17 16.09 -2.74
CA PRO A 102 -15.03 14.72 -2.22
C PRO A 102 -13.87 14.53 -1.22
N GLY A 103 -13.10 15.57 -0.92
CA GLY A 103 -11.97 15.52 0.00
C GLY A 103 -11.37 16.89 0.29
N VAL A 104 -10.42 16.93 1.24
CA VAL A 104 -9.70 18.15 1.60
C VAL A 104 -8.60 18.44 0.58
N ILE A 105 -8.41 19.71 0.23
CA ILE A 105 -7.31 20.14 -0.64
C ILE A 105 -6.04 20.23 0.21
N HIS A 106 -5.05 19.40 -0.11
CA HIS A 106 -3.75 19.41 0.56
C HIS A 106 -2.71 20.20 -0.25
N HIS A 107 -1.95 21.07 0.42
CA HIS A 107 -0.72 21.68 -0.09
C HIS A 107 0.45 20.98 0.61
N PHE A 108 1.25 20.23 -0.15
CA PHE A 108 2.35 19.39 0.38
C PHE A 108 3.71 20.13 0.45
N ASP A 109 3.68 21.46 0.46
CA ASP A 109 4.85 22.33 0.54
C ASP A 109 5.13 22.78 1.99
#